data_AF-A0A559VBU4-F1
#
_entry.id   AF-A0A559VBU4-F1
#
_cell.length_a   1.000
_cell.length_b   1.000
_cell.length_c   1.000
_cell.angle_alpha   90.00
_cell.angle_beta   90.00
_cell.angle_gamma   90.00
#
_symmetry.space_group_name_H-M   'P 1'
#
loop_
_entity.id
_entity.type
_entity.pdbx_description
1 polymer ?
#
loop_
_entity_poly.entity_id
_entity_poly.type
_entity_poly.pdbx_seq_one_letter_code
_entity_poly.pdbx_strand_id
1 'polypeptide(L)' 'MTGHEFTPGLRSRKGRAPMPPEVQAVAGELSRRAAQMWAESDGELSIAEAVELAAFRMGAETPQTSTDDEAGP' A
#
# COMPACT_ATOMS: atom_id res chain seq x y z
N MET A 1 1.45 29.26 -29.81
CA MET A 1 0.69 28.48 -28.83
C MET A 1 0.78 27.01 -29.22
N THR A 2 1.76 26.29 -28.70
CA THR A 2 1.91 24.84 -28.92
C THR A 2 1.41 24.13 -27.68
N GLY A 3 0.27 23.44 -27.80
CA GLY A 3 -0.30 22.64 -26.73
C GLY A 3 0.67 21.54 -26.35
N HIS A 4 1.26 21.63 -25.17
CA HIS A 4 1.94 20.49 -24.56
C HIS A 4 0.86 19.51 -24.10
N GLU A 5 0.48 18.57 -24.97
CA GLU A 5 -0.20 17.36 -24.54
C GLU A 5 0.71 16.62 -23.55
N PHE A 6 0.28 16.56 -22.29
CA PHE A 6 0.89 15.68 -21.30
C PHE A 6 0.52 14.24 -21.65
N THR A 7 1.32 13.60 -22.50
CA THR A 7 1.26 12.15 -22.67
C THR A 7 1.95 11.53 -21.46
N PRO A 8 1.25 10.84 -20.54
CA PRO A 8 1.92 10.19 -19.41
C PRO A 8 2.96 9.23 -19.96
N GLY A 9 4.22 9.50 -19.62
CA GLY A 9 5.37 8.89 -20.27
C GLY A 9 5.30 7.37 -20.24
N LEU A 10 5.28 6.76 -21.43
CA LEU A 10 5.61 5.35 -21.70
C LEU A 10 7.05 4.97 -21.30
N ARG A 11 7.79 5.88 -20.67
CA ARG A 11 9.18 5.70 -20.25
C ARG A 11 9.23 5.33 -18.77
N SER A 12 8.99 4.05 -18.45
CA SER A 12 9.60 3.30 -17.31
C SER A 12 8.85 2.02 -16.93
N ARG A 13 8.45 1.19 -17.91
CA ARG A 13 8.05 -0.21 -17.64
C ARG A 13 8.74 -1.24 -18.54
N LYS A 14 9.92 -0.91 -19.07
CA LYS A 14 10.69 -1.88 -19.87
C LYS A 14 11.34 -2.88 -18.90
N GLY A 15 10.69 -4.01 -18.68
CA GLY A 15 11.21 -5.14 -17.88
C GLY A 15 10.40 -5.50 -16.63
N ARG A 16 9.39 -4.71 -16.23
CA ARG A 16 8.48 -5.12 -15.16
C ARG A 16 7.30 -5.84 -15.80
N ALA A 17 7.10 -7.12 -15.45
CA ALA A 17 5.91 -7.83 -15.87
C ALA A 17 4.67 -7.00 -15.48
N PRO A 18 3.69 -6.83 -16.39
CA PRO A 18 2.46 -6.16 -16.03
C PRO A 18 1.86 -6.88 -14.84
N MET A 19 1.55 -6.11 -13.79
CA MET A 19 0.88 -6.65 -12.62
C MET A 19 -0.43 -7.29 -13.07
N PRO A 20 -0.75 -8.52 -12.66
CA PRO A 20 -2.03 -9.14 -12.98
C PRO A 20 -3.19 -8.23 -12.55
N PRO A 21 -4.29 -8.19 -13.31
CA PRO A 21 -5.42 -7.29 -13.01
C PRO A 21 -5.97 -7.50 -11.59
N GLU A 22 -5.94 -8.75 -11.10
CA GLU A 22 -6.32 -9.11 -9.73
C GLU A 22 -5.42 -8.44 -8.69
N VAL A 23 -4.10 -8.48 -8.88
CA VAL A 23 -3.12 -7.85 -7.98
C VAL A 23 -3.24 -6.33 -8.03
N GLN A 24 -3.54 -5.76 -9.20
CA GLN A 24 -3.78 -4.33 -9.34
C GLN A 24 -5.05 -3.88 -8.59
N ALA A 25 -6.12 -4.69 -8.62
CA ALA A 25 -7.34 -4.43 -7.88
C ALA A 25 -7.09 -4.47 -6.36
N VAL A 26 -6.35 -5.47 -5.88
CA VAL A 26 -5.97 -5.59 -4.46
C VAL A 26 -5.11 -4.39 -4.02
N ALA A 27 -4.11 -4.00 -4.81
CA ALA A 27 -3.26 -2.85 -4.52
C ALA A 27 -4.06 -1.53 -4.50
N GLY A 28 -5.04 -1.40 -5.39
CA GLY A 28 -5.95 -0.24 -5.42
C GLY A 28 -6.82 -0.15 -4.17
N GLU A 29 -7.41 -1.26 -3.74
CA GLU A 29 -8.23 -1.32 -2.52
C GLU A 29 -7.39 -1.06 -1.26
N LEU A 30 -6.19 -1.65 -1.18
CA LEU A 30 -5.23 -1.41 -0.11
C LEU A 30 -4.89 0.08 0.01
N SER A 31 -4.55 0.72 -1.12
CA SER A 31 -4.19 2.13 -1.16
C SER A 31 -5.34 3.03 -0.71
N ARG A 32 -6.58 2.71 -1.14
CA ARG A 32 -7.77 3.45 -0.74
C ARG A 32 -8.01 3.37 0.77
N ARG A 33 -7.96 2.16 1.34
CA ARG A 33 -8.15 1.95 2.78
C ARG A 33 -7.07 2.61 3.62
N ALA A 34 -5.81 2.50 3.21
CA ALA A 34 -4.69 3.14 3.89
C ALA A 34 -4.84 4.67 3.87
N ALA A 35 -5.21 5.26 2.74
CA ALA A 35 -5.44 6.71 2.64
C ALA A 35 -6.59 7.17 3.55
N GLN A 36 -7.67 6.38 3.64
CA GLN A 36 -8.78 6.67 4.55
C GLN A 36 -8.34 6.62 6.01
N MET A 37 -7.65 5.54 6.43
CA MET A 37 -7.15 5.42 7.80
C MET A 37 -6.17 6.51 8.17
N TRP A 38 -5.28 6.87 7.24
CA TRP A 38 -4.33 7.96 7.44
C TRP A 38 -5.06 9.30 7.63
N ALA A 39 -6.07 9.60 6.80
CA ALA A 39 -6.87 10.82 6.93
C ALA A 39 -7.69 10.86 8.24
N GLU A 40 -8.23 9.72 8.67
CA GLU A 40 -8.98 9.58 9.92
C GLU A 40 -8.09 9.66 11.17
N SER A 41 -6.79 9.37 11.04
CA SER A 41 -5.85 9.32 12.16
C SER A 41 -5.38 10.68 12.66
N ASP A 42 -5.66 11.79 11.96
CA ASP A 42 -5.28 13.16 12.35
C ASP A 42 -3.79 13.32 12.76
N GLY A 43 -2.90 12.54 12.13
CA GLY A 43 -1.46 12.55 12.41
C GLY A 43 -0.97 11.49 13.41
N GLU A 44 -1.87 10.71 14.00
CA GLU A 44 -1.54 9.60 14.92
C GLU A 44 -0.93 8.40 14.17
N LEU A 45 -1.21 8.24 12.88
CA LEU A 45 -0.61 7.18 12.06
C LEU A 45 0.29 7.79 10.98
N SER A 46 1.47 7.18 10.82
CA SER A 46 2.26 7.34 9.60
C SER A 46 1.56 6.63 8.43
N ILE A 47 1.93 7.01 7.21
CA ILE A 47 1.42 6.37 5.99
C ILE A 47 1.77 4.87 5.98
N ALA A 48 2.93 4.48 6.50
CA ALA A 48 3.35 3.08 6.57
C ALA A 48 2.44 2.27 7.52
N GLU A 49 2.17 2.79 8.71
CA GLU A 49 1.29 2.15 9.70
C GLU A 49 -0.15 2.05 9.17
N ALA A 50 -0.63 3.07 8.46
CA ALA A 50 -1.94 3.03 7.83
C ALA A 50 -2.02 1.95 6.72
N VAL A 51 -0.93 1.73 5.97
CA VAL A 51 -0.84 0.65 4.97
C VAL A 51 -0.82 -0.73 5.63
N GLU A 52 -0.02 -0.90 6.68
CA GLU A 52 0.04 -2.16 7.43
C GLU A 52 -1.30 -2.50 8.08
N LEU A 53 -1.96 -1.52 8.69
CA LEU A 53 -3.29 -1.68 9.29
C LEU A 53 -4.34 -2.01 8.21
N ALA A 54 -4.27 -1.37 7.05
CA ALA A 54 -5.14 -1.67 5.93
C ALA A 54 -4.91 -3.09 5.38
N ALA A 55 -3.65 -3.52 5.25
CA ALA A 55 -3.29 -4.87 4.85
C ALA A 55 -3.85 -5.91 5.81
N PHE A 56 -3.61 -5.71 7.12
CA PHE A 56 -4.12 -6.56 8.18
C PHE A 56 -5.65 -6.68 8.13
N ARG A 57 -6.37 -5.54 8.01
CA ARG A 57 -7.85 -5.54 7.92
C ARG A 57 -8.38 -6.14 6.62
N MET A 58 -7.58 -6.21 5.56
CA MET A 58 -7.94 -6.90 4.32
C MET A 58 -7.77 -8.43 4.40
N GLY A 59 -7.27 -8.96 5.53
CA GLY A 59 -6.94 -10.37 5.67
C GLY A 59 -5.70 -10.76 4.87
N ALA A 60 -4.87 -9.78 4.47
CA ALA A 60 -3.50 -10.09 4.11
C ALA A 60 -2.80 -10.43 5.43
N GLU A 61 -2.79 -11.71 5.79
CA GLU A 61 -2.08 -12.23 6.96
C GLU A 61 -0.64 -11.72 6.89
N THR A 62 -0.37 -10.67 7.65
CA THR A 62 0.99 -10.30 8.02
C THR A 62 1.55 -11.53 8.71
N PRO A 63 2.68 -12.12 8.24
CA PRO A 63 3.30 -13.20 8.98
C PRO A 63 3.54 -12.68 10.39
N GLN A 64 2.84 -13.26 11.37
CA GLN A 64 3.03 -12.89 12.76
C GLN A 64 4.47 -13.25 13.08
N THR A 65 5.35 -12.25 13.17
CA THR A 65 6.55 -12.40 13.96
C THR A 65 6.07 -12.54 15.40
N SER A 66 5.93 -13.78 15.84
CA SER A 66 5.89 -14.09 17.26
C SER A 66 7.16 -13.52 17.87
N THR A 67 7.08 -12.30 18.39
CA THR A 67 7.97 -11.87 19.45
C THR A 67 7.52 -12.70 20.65
N ASP A 68 8.12 -13.88 20.78
CA ASP A 68 8.18 -14.61 22.03
C ASP A 68 8.88 -13.66 23.00
N ASP A 69 8.07 -13.03 23.85
CA ASP A 69 8.51 -12.13 24.90
C ASP A 69 9.42 -12.96 25.81
N GLU A 70 10.73 -12.73 25.69
CA GLU A 70 11.72 -13.23 26.64
C GLU A 70 11.41 -12.60 28.00
N ALA A 71 10.54 -13.26 28.76
CA ALA A 71 10.20 -12.87 30.11
C ALA A 71 10.16 -14.10 31.04
N GLY A 72 11.35 -14.51 31.46
CA GLY A 72 11.58 -15.01 32.82
C GLY A 72 12.07 -16.45 32.93
N PRO A 73 12.67 -16.84 34.08
CA PRO A 73 12.88 -16.09 35.32
C PRO A 73 14.29 -15.49 35.52
#